data_AF-A0A2K8PR90-F1
#
_entry.id   AF-A0A2K8PR90-F1
#
_cell.length_a   1.000
_cell.length_b   1.000
_cell.length_c   1.000
_cell.angle_alpha   90.00
_cell.angle_beta   90.00
_cell.angle_gamma   90.00
#
_symmetry.space_group_name_H-M   'P 1'
#
loop_
_entity.id
_entity.type
_entity.pdbx_description
1 polymer ?
#
loop_
_entity_poly.entity_id
_entity_poly.type
_entity_poly.pdbx_seq_one_letter_code
_entity_poly.pdbx_strand_id
1 'polypeptide(L)'
;MRPAPQRAATRTYGVYRPVLPVTSPRHPDRMVYTGDADGRCEIFTWDRATGTGRQLTDRPHGTLLCAIDEDEAVWWFDEDRGGSGGWRTQDFDGGPDRPALAGVPRGRPAGLALTAGGTVAVGIRGSGGLGVHIGRRGGTATAVLRTTESGTLCDLAPDGGLLAVSGPAHSARAVTLLRPDGTTVAVLSGTRERTWALGFAPAPAPALAPATLTAATPAPSSGSASDHTLLLVMRERAGRYHLGTWTPGRGVELLPWCSFDTETTARWYPGPGAARVLLRQDRHGRSRLFTADLDRRELTPVPTPEGSVLDASPAADGDVHFIWTDAVNVPRAMSLSGAALPGQSRWQLPRFGSRQDLWTPGPDGPVHTFVTTPADRPAPHPLVFLVHGGPADHDRDAYDPMVQALVGSGYAVARVNYRGSTGYGPRWRSAYSEGVGHTRSPTWCGPAPSWWSGASAARTPWACAAPRGAVT
;
A
#
# COMPACT_ATOMS: atom_id res chain seq x y z
N MET A 1 -54.78 -2.30 0.24
CA MET A 1 -53.66 -1.39 -0.11
C MET A 1 -52.45 -1.79 0.71
N ARG A 2 -51.38 -2.30 0.09
CA ARG A 2 -50.08 -2.41 0.76
C ARG A 2 -49.52 -0.98 0.92
N PRO A 3 -48.97 -0.60 2.08
CA PRO A 3 -48.34 0.71 2.22
C PRO A 3 -47.17 0.80 1.24
N ALA A 4 -47.05 1.95 0.57
CA ALA A 4 -45.91 2.24 -0.30
C ALA A 4 -44.61 2.10 0.50
N PRO A 5 -43.53 1.55 -0.09
CA PRO A 5 -42.25 1.48 0.58
C PRO A 5 -41.83 2.91 0.95
N GLN A 6 -41.52 3.13 2.24
CA GLN A 6 -40.88 4.35 2.69
C GLN A 6 -39.64 4.55 1.81
N ARG A 7 -39.58 5.67 1.08
CA ARG A 7 -38.34 6.13 0.45
C ARG A 7 -37.28 6.11 1.53
N ALA A 8 -36.31 5.19 1.42
CA ALA A 8 -35.15 5.16 2.29
C ALA A 8 -34.58 6.58 2.31
N ALA A 9 -34.39 7.14 3.51
CA ALA A 9 -33.76 8.45 3.65
C ALA A 9 -32.48 8.44 2.81
N THR A 10 -32.37 9.37 1.85
CA THR A 10 -31.18 9.53 1.01
C THR A 10 -30.01 9.65 1.97
N ARG A 11 -29.13 8.65 1.98
CA ARG A 11 -27.95 8.66 2.85
C ARG A 11 -27.17 9.93 2.52
N THR A 12 -27.00 10.80 3.52
CA THR A 12 -26.27 12.07 3.40
C THR A 12 -24.76 11.89 3.50
N TYR A 13 -24.30 10.65 3.61
CA TYR A 13 -22.89 10.27 3.70
C TYR A 13 -22.62 9.12 2.71
N GLY A 14 -21.53 9.22 1.95
CA GLY A 14 -21.04 8.15 1.07
C GLY A 14 -19.86 7.42 1.70
N VAL A 15 -19.61 6.17 1.28
CA VAL A 15 -18.39 5.46 1.65
C VAL A 15 -17.23 5.99 0.82
N TYR A 16 -16.28 6.64 1.47
CA TYR A 16 -15.06 7.09 0.82
C TYR A 16 -13.93 6.10 1.05
N ARG A 17 -13.46 5.45 -0.02
CA ARG A 17 -12.26 4.60 0.00
C ARG A 17 -11.25 5.13 -1.02
N PRO A 18 -10.12 5.69 -0.58
CA PRO A 18 -9.09 6.16 -1.48
C PRO A 18 -8.35 4.96 -2.10
N VAL A 19 -8.72 4.57 -3.32
CA VAL A 19 -8.01 3.56 -4.12
C VAL A 19 -7.77 4.13 -5.50
N LEU A 20 -6.59 3.87 -6.05
CA LEU A 20 -6.28 4.27 -7.42
C LEU A 20 -7.13 3.45 -8.40
N PRO A 21 -7.63 4.08 -9.48
CA PRO A 21 -8.17 3.32 -10.60
C PRO A 21 -7.06 2.44 -11.20
N VAL A 22 -7.42 1.22 -11.60
CA VAL A 22 -6.56 0.33 -12.37
C VAL A 22 -6.86 0.57 -13.85
N THR A 23 -5.84 0.94 -14.62
CA THR A 23 -5.97 1.20 -16.07
C THR A 23 -5.84 -0.10 -16.86
N SER A 24 -6.63 -0.26 -17.92
CA SER A 24 -6.44 -1.32 -18.92
C SER A 24 -5.03 -1.22 -19.50
N PRO A 25 -4.25 -2.32 -19.52
CA PRO A 25 -2.93 -2.31 -20.13
C PRO A 25 -2.95 -1.97 -21.62
N ARG A 26 -4.05 -2.29 -22.31
CA ARG A 26 -4.19 -2.10 -23.77
C ARG A 26 -4.82 -0.76 -24.13
N HIS A 27 -5.80 -0.30 -23.35
CA HIS A 27 -6.51 0.96 -23.58
C HIS A 27 -6.51 1.79 -22.30
N PRO A 28 -5.47 2.61 -22.02
CA PRO A 28 -5.31 3.29 -20.74
C PRO A 28 -6.47 4.23 -20.33
N ASP A 29 -7.28 4.67 -21.29
CA ASP A 29 -8.51 5.45 -21.04
C ASP A 29 -9.61 4.62 -20.34
N ARG A 30 -9.58 3.30 -20.46
CA ARG A 30 -10.51 2.38 -19.80
C ARG A 30 -9.95 1.97 -18.44
N MET A 31 -10.71 2.26 -17.39
CA MET A 31 -10.29 2.10 -16.01
C MET A 31 -11.33 1.37 -15.18
N VAL A 32 -10.88 0.67 -14.15
CA VAL A 32 -11.74 0.07 -13.11
C VAL A 32 -11.40 0.63 -11.74
N TYR A 33 -12.40 0.88 -10.92
CA TYR A 33 -12.18 1.45 -9.59
C TYR A 33 -13.24 0.98 -8.60
N THR A 34 -12.90 1.05 -7.31
CA THR A 34 -13.86 0.86 -6.22
C THR A 34 -14.48 2.22 -5.85
N GLY A 35 -15.81 2.31 -5.91
CA GLY A 35 -16.56 3.53 -5.60
C GLY A 35 -17.73 3.27 -4.66
N ASP A 36 -18.41 4.34 -4.24
CA ASP A 36 -19.63 4.25 -3.43
C ASP A 36 -20.86 3.95 -4.30
N ALA A 37 -21.63 2.94 -3.91
CA ALA A 37 -22.96 2.65 -4.38
C ALA A 37 -23.92 2.56 -3.18
N ASP A 38 -24.61 3.67 -2.90
CA ASP A 38 -25.57 3.78 -1.78
C ASP A 38 -24.98 3.39 -0.41
N GLY A 39 -23.75 3.82 -0.11
CA GLY A 39 -23.07 3.50 1.14
C GLY A 39 -22.45 2.11 1.20
N ARG A 40 -22.20 1.48 0.05
CA ARG A 40 -21.39 0.25 -0.09
C ARG A 40 -20.26 0.51 -1.08
N CYS A 41 -19.10 -0.08 -0.84
CA CYS A 41 -18.07 -0.13 -1.88
C CYS A 41 -18.53 -1.09 -2.98
N GLU A 42 -18.52 -0.67 -4.24
CA GLU A 42 -18.75 -1.52 -5.41
C GLU A 42 -17.71 -1.23 -6.49
N ILE A 43 -17.58 -2.14 -7.46
CA ILE A 43 -16.67 -1.97 -8.59
C ILE A 43 -17.40 -1.25 -9.72
N PHE A 44 -16.71 -0.30 -10.32
CA PHE A 44 -17.18 0.48 -11.45
C PHE A 44 -16.17 0.42 -12.59
N THR A 45 -16.67 0.45 -13.81
CA THR A 45 -15.87 0.77 -15.00
C THR A 45 -16.02 2.25 -15.33
N TRP A 46 -14.97 2.83 -15.92
CA TRP A 46 -14.97 4.20 -16.39
C TRP A 46 -14.14 4.33 -17.66
N ASP A 47 -14.70 5.00 -18.65
CA ASP A 47 -14.03 5.32 -19.90
C ASP A 47 -13.74 6.83 -19.91
N ARG A 48 -12.45 7.18 -19.84
CA ARG A 48 -11.97 8.55 -19.83
C ARG A 48 -12.29 9.30 -21.12
N ALA A 49 -12.27 8.61 -22.26
CA ALA A 49 -12.48 9.24 -23.57
C ALA A 49 -13.93 9.71 -23.74
N THR A 50 -14.90 8.98 -23.18
CA THR A 50 -16.32 9.35 -23.20
C THR A 50 -16.79 10.06 -21.93
N GLY A 51 -16.03 9.95 -20.84
CA GLY A 51 -16.40 10.42 -19.50
C GLY A 51 -17.49 9.60 -18.83
N THR A 52 -17.84 8.41 -19.36
CA THR A 52 -18.93 7.58 -18.85
C THR A 52 -18.44 6.51 -17.90
N GLY A 53 -19.22 6.20 -16.85
CA GLY A 53 -18.96 5.09 -15.95
C GLY A 53 -20.17 4.20 -15.76
N ARG A 54 -19.93 2.94 -15.37
CA ARG A 54 -20.96 1.93 -15.11
C ARG A 54 -20.65 1.20 -13.82
N GLN A 55 -21.65 1.02 -12.97
CA GLN A 55 -21.56 0.12 -11.83
C GLN A 55 -21.53 -1.33 -12.34
N LEU A 56 -20.46 -2.06 -12.04
CA LEU A 56 -20.24 -3.43 -12.48
C LEU A 56 -20.79 -4.44 -11.48
N THR A 57 -20.59 -4.21 -10.18
CA THR A 57 -21.09 -5.08 -9.11
C THR A 57 -22.19 -4.41 -8.31
N ASP A 58 -23.17 -5.20 -7.88
CA ASP A 58 -24.18 -4.79 -6.90
C ASP A 58 -24.41 -5.92 -5.90
N ARG A 59 -23.62 -5.91 -4.83
CA ARG A 59 -23.52 -6.99 -3.86
C ARG A 59 -24.09 -6.53 -2.52
N PRO A 60 -24.82 -7.41 -1.79
CA PRO A 60 -25.36 -7.07 -0.47
C PRO A 60 -24.32 -6.63 0.57
N HIS A 61 -23.04 -6.98 0.37
CA HIS A 61 -21.95 -6.69 1.29
C HIS A 61 -20.85 -5.81 0.65
N GLY A 62 -21.10 -5.31 -0.56
CA GLY A 62 -20.09 -4.60 -1.33
C GLY A 62 -19.04 -5.51 -1.96
N THR A 63 -18.18 -4.89 -2.78
CA THR A 63 -17.04 -5.48 -3.46
C THR A 63 -15.86 -4.50 -3.38
N LEU A 64 -14.68 -4.97 -2.98
CA LEU A 64 -13.53 -4.09 -2.68
C LEU A 64 -12.31 -4.25 -3.58
N LEU A 65 -12.15 -5.43 -4.18
CA LEU A 65 -10.95 -5.76 -4.95
C LEU A 65 -11.33 -5.86 -6.41
N CYS A 66 -10.60 -5.14 -7.24
CA CYS A 66 -10.70 -5.26 -8.68
C CYS A 66 -9.34 -5.15 -9.38
N ALA A 67 -9.29 -5.69 -10.59
CA ALA A 67 -8.23 -5.48 -11.56
C ALA A 67 -8.84 -5.55 -12.97
N ILE A 68 -8.07 -5.20 -13.99
CA ILE A 68 -8.46 -5.33 -15.39
C ILE A 68 -7.30 -5.98 -16.14
N ASP A 69 -7.58 -7.03 -16.92
CA ASP A 69 -6.56 -7.69 -17.74
C ASP A 69 -6.41 -7.02 -19.11
N GLU A 70 -5.46 -7.52 -19.90
CA GLU A 70 -5.17 -6.96 -21.23
C GLU A 70 -6.39 -7.05 -22.17
N ASP A 71 -7.22 -8.09 -22.02
CA ASP A 71 -8.45 -8.33 -22.77
C ASP A 71 -9.66 -7.56 -22.23
N GLU A 72 -9.41 -6.62 -21.30
CA GLU A 72 -10.41 -5.77 -20.70
C GLU A 72 -11.49 -6.53 -19.94
N ALA A 73 -11.17 -7.74 -19.46
CA ALA A 73 -12.01 -8.39 -18.47
C ALA A 73 -11.72 -7.80 -17.10
N VAL A 74 -12.77 -7.34 -16.42
CA VAL A 74 -12.71 -6.84 -15.05
C VAL A 74 -12.74 -8.02 -14.10
N TRP A 75 -11.67 -8.17 -13.33
CA TRP A 75 -11.54 -9.13 -12.25
C TRP A 75 -12.09 -8.51 -10.98
N TRP A 76 -12.87 -9.25 -10.22
CA TRP A 76 -13.35 -8.82 -8.91
C TRP A 76 -13.49 -10.01 -7.95
N PHE A 77 -13.40 -9.74 -6.65
CA PHE A 77 -13.40 -10.80 -5.64
C PHE A 77 -14.78 -11.00 -5.00
N ASP A 78 -15.35 -12.19 -5.18
CA ASP A 78 -16.67 -12.59 -4.68
C ASP A 78 -16.56 -13.22 -3.28
N GLU A 79 -16.46 -12.35 -2.27
CA GLU A 79 -16.36 -12.76 -0.86
C GLU A 79 -17.68 -12.73 -0.09
N ASP A 80 -17.74 -13.57 0.95
CA ASP A 80 -18.74 -13.52 2.00
C ASP A 80 -18.35 -12.56 3.14
N ARG A 81 -19.18 -12.45 4.17
CA ARG A 81 -18.90 -11.59 5.34
C ARG A 81 -17.65 -12.00 6.14
N GLY A 82 -17.16 -13.23 5.97
CA GLY A 82 -15.92 -13.72 6.59
C GLY A 82 -14.66 -13.38 5.77
N GLY A 83 -14.84 -12.75 4.60
CA GLY A 83 -13.80 -12.47 3.61
C GLY A 83 -13.43 -13.69 2.76
N SER A 84 -14.22 -14.77 2.81
CA SER A 84 -13.94 -16.00 2.07
C SER A 84 -14.67 -16.00 0.73
N GLY A 85 -13.92 -16.13 -0.36
CA GLY A 85 -14.43 -15.89 -1.70
C GLY A 85 -13.65 -16.57 -2.81
N GLY A 86 -13.95 -16.16 -4.03
CA GLY A 86 -13.22 -16.54 -5.23
C GLY A 86 -13.23 -15.41 -6.26
N TRP A 87 -12.28 -15.44 -7.18
CA TRP A 87 -12.21 -14.45 -8.26
C TRP A 87 -13.31 -14.69 -9.30
N ARG A 88 -13.94 -13.61 -9.73
CA ARG A 88 -14.92 -13.55 -10.81
C ARG A 88 -14.42 -12.60 -11.89
N THR A 89 -14.95 -12.75 -13.09
CA THR A 89 -14.68 -11.87 -14.22
C THR A 89 -15.97 -11.44 -14.91
N GLN A 90 -15.98 -10.23 -15.42
CA GLN A 90 -17.00 -9.69 -16.33
C GLN A 90 -16.28 -8.80 -17.35
N ASP A 91 -16.71 -8.81 -18.61
CA ASP A 91 -16.11 -7.94 -19.62
C ASP A 91 -16.42 -6.46 -19.32
N PHE A 92 -15.50 -5.54 -19.67
CA PHE A 92 -15.61 -4.11 -19.35
C PHE A 92 -16.95 -3.50 -19.76
N ASP A 93 -17.38 -3.77 -20.98
CA ASP A 93 -18.61 -3.24 -21.58
C ASP A 93 -19.89 -3.96 -21.07
N GLY A 94 -19.74 -5.00 -20.23
CA GLY A 94 -20.85 -5.75 -19.62
C GLY A 94 -20.91 -7.20 -20.05
N GLY A 95 -21.79 -7.98 -19.40
CA GLY A 95 -21.94 -9.41 -19.65
C GLY A 95 -22.22 -10.18 -18.36
N PRO A 96 -22.30 -11.52 -18.43
CA PRO A 96 -22.52 -12.35 -17.26
C PRO A 96 -21.26 -12.49 -16.41
N ASP A 97 -21.44 -12.60 -15.09
CA ASP A 97 -20.35 -12.90 -14.15
C ASP A 97 -19.87 -14.35 -14.26
N ARG A 98 -18.60 -14.53 -14.60
CA ARG A 98 -17.99 -15.85 -14.80
C ARG A 98 -16.98 -16.14 -13.70
N PRO A 99 -16.89 -17.39 -13.19
CA PRO A 99 -15.75 -17.79 -12.36
C PRO A 99 -14.46 -17.52 -13.11
N ALA A 100 -13.48 -16.89 -12.45
CA ALA A 100 -12.27 -16.48 -13.14
C ALA A 100 -11.33 -17.66 -13.46
N LEU A 101 -11.33 -18.67 -12.59
CA LEU A 101 -10.57 -19.92 -12.74
C LEU A 101 -11.38 -21.07 -12.13
N ALA A 102 -11.36 -22.23 -12.79
CA ALA A 102 -11.91 -23.48 -12.24
C ALA A 102 -10.86 -24.19 -11.37
N GLY A 103 -11.31 -24.92 -10.33
CA GLY A 103 -10.44 -25.72 -9.46
C GLY A 103 -9.69 -24.94 -8.37
N VAL A 104 -9.88 -23.62 -8.27
CA VAL A 104 -9.32 -22.80 -7.19
C VAL A 104 -10.24 -22.89 -5.95
N PRO A 105 -9.73 -23.30 -4.78
CA PRO A 105 -10.52 -23.32 -3.55
C PRO A 105 -11.00 -21.92 -3.14
N ARG A 106 -12.13 -21.85 -2.43
CA ARG A 106 -12.57 -20.60 -1.80
C ARG A 106 -11.70 -20.26 -0.59
N GLY A 107 -11.45 -18.98 -0.36
CA GLY A 107 -10.68 -18.48 0.78
C GLY A 107 -10.48 -16.98 0.74
N ARG A 108 -9.59 -16.44 1.55
CA ARG A 108 -9.26 -15.00 1.53
C ARG A 108 -8.31 -14.69 0.37
N PRO A 109 -8.45 -13.54 -0.29
CA PRO A 109 -7.56 -13.16 -1.39
C PRO A 109 -6.14 -12.93 -0.84
N ALA A 110 -5.13 -13.48 -1.50
CA ALA A 110 -3.73 -13.41 -1.11
C ALA A 110 -2.82 -13.15 -2.32
N GLY A 111 -3.24 -12.20 -3.16
CA GLY A 111 -2.53 -11.74 -4.36
C GLY A 111 -3.21 -12.19 -5.67
N LEU A 112 -3.04 -11.36 -6.69
CA LEU A 112 -3.49 -11.58 -8.06
C LEU A 112 -2.41 -11.02 -8.99
N ALA A 113 -1.98 -11.79 -9.98
CA ALA A 113 -1.05 -11.35 -11.00
C ALA A 113 -1.58 -11.73 -12.39
N LEU A 114 -1.63 -10.76 -13.28
CA LEU A 114 -2.20 -10.86 -14.62
C LEU A 114 -1.11 -10.54 -15.63
N THR A 115 -0.87 -11.45 -16.58
CA THR A 115 0.09 -11.22 -17.67
C THR A 115 -0.62 -10.82 -18.96
N ALA A 116 0.12 -10.12 -19.81
CA ALA A 116 -0.29 -9.82 -21.18
C ALA A 116 -0.67 -11.09 -21.99
N GLY A 117 0.12 -12.16 -21.83
CA GLY A 117 -0.12 -13.45 -22.51
C GLY A 117 -1.33 -14.26 -22.01
N GLY A 118 -2.18 -13.66 -21.16
CA GLY A 118 -3.39 -14.28 -20.61
C GLY A 118 -3.15 -15.33 -19.52
N THR A 119 -1.90 -15.52 -19.10
CA THR A 119 -1.56 -16.34 -17.93
C THR A 119 -1.87 -15.56 -16.67
N VAL A 120 -2.51 -16.22 -15.71
CA VAL A 120 -2.95 -15.63 -14.45
C VAL A 120 -2.46 -16.47 -13.29
N ALA A 121 -1.96 -15.82 -12.25
CA ALA A 121 -1.70 -16.43 -10.96
C ALA A 121 -2.60 -15.82 -9.87
N VAL A 122 -3.18 -16.67 -9.03
CA VAL A 122 -3.99 -16.26 -7.88
C VAL A 122 -3.47 -16.89 -6.59
N GLY A 123 -3.32 -16.06 -5.57
CA GLY A 123 -3.09 -16.51 -4.20
C GLY A 123 -4.42 -16.54 -3.44
N ILE A 124 -4.69 -17.65 -2.76
CA ILE A 124 -5.85 -17.81 -1.87
C ILE A 124 -5.37 -18.36 -0.53
N ARG A 125 -5.80 -17.73 0.56
CA ARG A 125 -5.56 -18.20 1.93
C ARG A 125 -6.80 -18.94 2.45
N GLY A 126 -6.66 -20.24 2.65
CA GLY A 126 -7.66 -21.08 3.28
C GLY A 126 -7.26 -21.48 4.71
N SER A 127 -7.97 -22.46 5.28
CA SER A 127 -7.66 -23.05 6.59
C SER A 127 -6.27 -23.72 6.64
N GLY A 128 -5.82 -24.28 5.51
CA GLY A 128 -4.50 -24.91 5.38
C GLY A 128 -3.34 -23.96 5.07
N GLY A 129 -3.56 -22.65 5.10
CA GLY A 129 -2.54 -21.64 4.75
C GLY A 129 -2.70 -21.06 3.35
N LEU A 130 -1.57 -20.64 2.75
CA LEU A 130 -1.52 -20.04 1.42
C LEU A 130 -1.47 -21.13 0.33
N GLY A 131 -2.36 -21.03 -0.65
CA GLY A 131 -2.26 -21.73 -1.92
C GLY A 131 -2.08 -20.75 -3.08
N VAL A 132 -1.10 -21.00 -3.96
CA VAL A 132 -0.92 -20.24 -5.21
C VAL A 132 -1.29 -21.15 -6.38
N HIS A 133 -2.13 -20.65 -7.28
CA HIS A 133 -2.65 -21.38 -8.43
C HIS A 133 -2.39 -20.58 -9.70
N ILE A 134 -2.06 -21.26 -10.80
CA ILE A 134 -1.80 -20.66 -12.11
C ILE A 134 -2.74 -21.25 -13.16
N GLY A 135 -3.18 -20.45 -14.12
CA GLY A 135 -4.04 -20.89 -15.22
C GLY A 135 -4.26 -19.79 -16.25
N ARG A 136 -5.30 -19.95 -17.06
CA ARG A 136 -5.81 -18.92 -17.97
C ARG A 136 -7.23 -18.53 -17.57
N ARG A 137 -7.64 -17.28 -17.83
CA ARG A 137 -8.99 -16.79 -17.54
C ARG A 137 -10.06 -17.78 -18.06
N GLY A 138 -10.98 -18.18 -17.20
CA GLY A 138 -12.05 -19.15 -17.48
C GLY A 138 -11.61 -20.61 -17.55
N GLY A 139 -10.31 -20.90 -17.51
CA GLY A 139 -9.75 -22.24 -17.58
C GLY A 139 -9.55 -22.90 -16.21
N THR A 140 -9.09 -24.15 -16.23
CA THR A 140 -8.69 -24.89 -15.03
C THR A 140 -7.35 -24.40 -14.52
N ALA A 141 -7.26 -24.13 -13.21
CA ALA A 141 -6.01 -23.75 -12.57
C ALA A 141 -5.26 -24.96 -11.99
N THR A 142 -3.94 -24.89 -12.02
CA THR A 142 -3.02 -25.84 -11.39
C THR A 142 -2.43 -25.21 -10.13
N ALA A 143 -2.39 -25.96 -9.02
CA ALA A 143 -1.74 -25.50 -7.80
C ALA A 143 -0.21 -25.57 -7.95
N VAL A 144 0.47 -24.44 -7.73
CA VAL A 144 1.93 -24.29 -7.85
C VAL A 144 2.60 -24.35 -6.46
N LEU A 145 1.93 -23.80 -5.45
CA LEU A 145 2.42 -23.77 -4.07
C LEU A 145 1.27 -24.05 -3.10
N ARG A 146 1.55 -24.85 -2.06
CA ARG A 146 0.73 -24.95 -0.85
C ARG A 146 1.65 -24.87 0.35
N THR A 147 1.39 -23.92 1.24
CA THR A 147 2.22 -23.72 2.44
C THR A 147 1.39 -23.21 3.61
N THR A 148 1.74 -23.64 4.82
CA THR A 148 1.20 -23.09 6.07
C THR A 148 1.90 -21.80 6.49
N GLU A 149 3.01 -21.46 5.84
CA GLU A 149 3.74 -20.22 6.10
C GLU A 149 2.91 -18.98 5.72
N SER A 150 3.17 -17.89 6.44
CA SER A 150 2.60 -16.59 6.09
C SER A 150 3.23 -16.06 4.80
N GLY A 151 2.41 -15.51 3.92
CA GLY A 151 2.91 -14.91 2.68
C GLY A 151 1.81 -14.62 1.67
N THR A 152 2.13 -13.92 0.59
CA THR A 152 1.20 -13.53 -0.46
C THR A 152 1.85 -13.77 -1.81
N LEU A 153 1.05 -14.09 -2.82
CA LEU A 153 1.51 -13.94 -4.21
C LEU A 153 1.85 -12.46 -4.41
N CYS A 154 3.09 -12.19 -4.82
CA CYS A 154 3.58 -10.85 -5.10
C CYS A 154 3.36 -10.50 -6.57
N ASP A 155 3.84 -11.35 -7.49
CA ASP A 155 3.73 -11.09 -8.92
C ASP A 155 4.01 -12.36 -9.76
N LEU A 156 3.70 -12.28 -11.05
CA LEU A 156 3.98 -13.26 -12.09
C LEU A 156 4.77 -12.56 -13.21
N ALA A 157 5.91 -13.11 -13.59
CA ALA A 157 6.73 -12.53 -14.66
C ALA A 157 5.93 -12.44 -15.97
N PRO A 158 6.15 -11.42 -16.82
CA PRO A 158 5.34 -11.20 -18.02
C PRO A 158 5.28 -12.39 -18.99
N ASP A 159 6.32 -13.22 -19.04
CA ASP A 159 6.40 -14.44 -19.85
C ASP A 159 5.64 -15.63 -19.24
N GLY A 160 5.14 -15.48 -18.00
CA GLY A 160 4.49 -16.52 -17.22
C GLY A 160 5.45 -17.55 -16.62
N GLY A 161 6.78 -17.38 -16.76
CA GLY A 161 7.80 -18.38 -16.43
C GLY A 161 8.25 -18.38 -14.96
N LEU A 162 8.01 -17.31 -14.22
CA LEU A 162 8.42 -17.16 -12.81
C LEU A 162 7.33 -16.50 -11.96
N LEU A 163 7.11 -17.04 -10.78
CA LEU A 163 6.24 -16.48 -9.74
C LEU A 163 7.10 -15.98 -8.57
N ALA A 164 6.71 -14.86 -7.98
CA ALA A 164 7.26 -14.37 -6.72
C ALA A 164 6.23 -14.47 -5.60
N VAL A 165 6.59 -15.16 -4.52
CA VAL A 165 5.77 -15.24 -3.30
C VAL A 165 6.52 -14.54 -2.17
N SER A 166 5.90 -13.51 -1.59
CA SER A 166 6.48 -12.73 -0.49
C SER A 166 6.03 -13.28 0.85
N GLY A 167 6.98 -13.66 1.71
CA GLY A 167 6.76 -13.94 3.13
C GLY A 167 7.03 -12.71 4.01
N PRO A 168 7.08 -12.85 5.34
CA PRO A 168 7.53 -11.77 6.22
C PRO A 168 8.96 -11.38 5.86
N ALA A 169 9.19 -10.08 5.69
CA ALA A 169 10.46 -9.55 5.15
C ALA A 169 11.70 -9.87 5.99
N HIS A 170 11.54 -10.28 7.24
CA HIS A 170 12.62 -10.67 8.16
C HIS A 170 12.80 -12.19 8.29
N SER A 171 12.01 -12.98 7.55
CA SER A 171 12.02 -14.44 7.64
C SER A 171 13.09 -15.07 6.73
N ALA A 172 13.43 -16.34 6.97
CA ALA A 172 14.34 -17.09 6.09
C ALA A 172 13.81 -17.27 4.66
N ARG A 173 12.49 -17.15 4.48
CA ARG A 173 11.78 -17.21 3.20
C ARG A 173 11.06 -15.88 2.93
N ALA A 174 11.80 -14.78 3.00
CA ALA A 174 11.23 -13.45 2.77
C ALA A 174 10.68 -13.31 1.33
N VAL A 175 11.37 -13.90 0.35
CA VAL A 175 10.85 -14.05 -1.02
C VAL A 175 11.17 -15.46 -1.52
N THR A 176 10.19 -16.17 -2.06
CA THR A 176 10.37 -17.46 -2.73
C THR A 176 10.01 -17.32 -4.20
N LEU A 177 10.92 -17.70 -5.08
CA LEU A 177 10.73 -17.66 -6.53
C LEU A 177 10.51 -19.07 -7.07
N LEU A 178 9.45 -19.25 -7.84
CA LEU A 178 8.94 -20.54 -8.29
C LEU A 178 8.74 -20.54 -9.80
N ARG A 179 8.93 -21.68 -10.44
CA ARG A 179 8.41 -21.95 -11.79
C ARG A 179 6.93 -22.39 -11.71
N PRO A 180 6.17 -22.31 -12.81
CA PRO A 180 4.79 -22.81 -12.88
C PRO A 180 4.59 -24.28 -12.49
N ASP A 181 5.63 -25.11 -12.60
CA ASP A 181 5.62 -26.51 -12.17
C ASP A 181 5.81 -26.70 -10.65
N GLY A 182 5.98 -25.62 -9.89
CA GLY A 182 6.22 -25.63 -8.45
C GLY A 182 7.69 -25.71 -8.05
N THR A 183 8.61 -25.84 -9.00
CA THR A 183 10.05 -25.89 -8.73
C THR A 183 10.53 -24.57 -8.15
N THR A 184 11.14 -24.61 -6.97
CA THR A 184 11.78 -23.43 -6.37
C THR A 184 13.07 -23.10 -7.12
N VAL A 185 13.14 -21.88 -7.66
CA VAL A 185 14.31 -21.34 -8.37
C VAL A 185 15.26 -20.64 -7.41
N ALA A 186 14.71 -19.86 -6.47
CA ALA A 186 15.49 -19.14 -5.48
C ALA A 186 14.67 -18.85 -4.22
N VAL A 187 15.36 -18.70 -3.10
CA VAL A 187 14.80 -18.20 -1.84
C VAL A 187 15.68 -17.06 -1.36
N LEU A 188 15.09 -15.86 -1.23
CA LEU A 188 15.77 -14.69 -0.70
C LEU A 188 15.49 -14.60 0.80
N SER A 189 16.54 -14.75 1.61
CA SER A 189 16.43 -14.65 3.06
C SER A 189 16.39 -13.18 3.51
N GLY A 190 15.48 -12.90 4.44
CA GLY A 190 15.32 -11.63 5.13
C GLY A 190 15.99 -11.58 6.51
N THR A 191 16.65 -12.64 6.96
CA THR A 191 17.09 -12.78 8.36
C THR A 191 18.21 -11.82 8.76
N ARG A 192 19.09 -11.48 7.82
CA ARG A 192 20.18 -10.50 8.02
C ARG A 192 19.77 -9.11 7.57
N GLU A 193 19.09 -9.03 6.44
CA GLU A 193 18.65 -7.80 5.78
C GLU A 193 17.20 -8.00 5.40
N ARG A 194 16.28 -7.21 5.96
CA ARG A 194 14.88 -7.36 5.61
C ARG A 194 14.71 -7.17 4.11
N THR A 195 14.02 -8.09 3.46
CA THR A 195 13.93 -8.17 2.00
C THR A 195 12.48 -8.21 1.57
N TRP A 196 12.12 -7.37 0.60
CA TRP A 196 10.79 -7.33 -0.01
C TRP A 196 10.91 -7.47 -1.52
N ALA A 197 10.03 -8.26 -2.14
CA ALA A 197 9.82 -8.22 -3.58
C ALA A 197 8.79 -7.14 -3.92
N LEU A 198 8.99 -6.44 -5.04
CA LEU A 198 8.17 -5.30 -5.46
C LEU A 198 7.54 -5.47 -6.86
N GLY A 199 7.75 -6.61 -7.51
CA GLY A 199 7.18 -6.94 -8.83
C GLY A 199 8.23 -7.16 -9.91
N PHE A 200 7.87 -7.93 -10.92
CA PHE A 200 8.71 -8.19 -12.09
C PHE A 200 8.68 -7.00 -13.05
N ALA A 201 9.78 -6.81 -13.78
CA ALA A 201 9.85 -5.81 -14.83
C ALA A 201 8.86 -6.15 -15.96
N PRO A 202 8.22 -5.14 -16.58
CA PRO A 202 7.34 -5.36 -17.73
C PRO A 202 8.12 -5.88 -18.94
N ALA A 203 7.40 -6.46 -19.91
CA ALA A 203 8.00 -6.95 -21.15
C ALA A 203 8.10 -5.86 -22.23
N PRO A 204 9.18 -5.85 -23.04
CA PRO A 204 10.44 -6.56 -22.81
C PRO A 204 11.20 -6.01 -21.60
N ALA A 205 11.82 -6.90 -20.82
CA ALA A 205 12.57 -6.51 -19.63
C ALA A 205 13.77 -5.62 -20.00
N PRO A 206 14.09 -4.59 -19.21
CA PRO A 206 15.24 -3.73 -19.47
C PRO A 206 16.55 -4.50 -19.28
N ALA A 207 17.54 -4.25 -20.14
CA ALA A 207 18.87 -4.83 -19.99
C ALA A 207 19.72 -3.98 -19.04
N LEU A 208 19.67 -4.26 -17.74
CA LEU A 208 20.48 -3.53 -16.76
C LEU A 208 21.95 -3.99 -16.81
N ALA A 209 22.85 -3.04 -17.07
CA ALA A 209 24.27 -3.29 -16.93
C ALA A 209 24.62 -3.59 -15.45
N PRO A 210 25.50 -4.57 -15.17
CA PRO A 210 25.96 -4.86 -13.81
C PRO A 210 26.46 -3.61 -13.09
N ALA A 211 26.04 -3.42 -11.83
CA ALA A 211 26.58 -2.35 -10.98
C ALA A 211 28.09 -2.52 -10.72
N THR A 212 28.60 -3.74 -10.84
CA THR A 212 30.01 -4.13 -10.70
C THR A 212 30.52 -4.81 -11.97
N LEU A 213 30.83 -4.03 -13.00
CA LEU A 213 31.76 -4.45 -14.04
C LEU A 213 32.88 -3.41 -14.17
N THR A 214 34.01 -3.70 -13.52
CA THR A 214 35.29 -3.48 -14.19
C THR A 214 35.29 -4.42 -15.40
N ALA A 215 35.69 -3.89 -16.55
CA ALA A 215 35.60 -4.55 -17.86
C ALA A 215 36.01 -6.04 -17.85
N ALA A 216 35.36 -6.80 -18.74
CA ALA A 216 35.55 -8.22 -19.06
C ALA A 216 34.64 -9.22 -18.31
N THR A 217 33.39 -9.33 -18.75
CA THR A 217 32.71 -10.63 -18.76
C THR A 217 31.93 -10.74 -20.07
N PRO A 218 32.08 -11.82 -20.87
CA PRO A 218 31.35 -11.95 -22.12
C PRO A 218 29.84 -11.99 -21.88
N ALA A 219 29.07 -11.40 -22.79
CA ALA A 219 27.62 -11.55 -22.79
C ALA A 219 27.24 -13.04 -22.85
N PRO A 220 26.31 -13.52 -22.01
CA PRO A 220 25.87 -14.91 -22.07
C PRO A 220 25.20 -15.19 -23.42
N SER A 221 25.67 -16.22 -24.12
CA SER A 221 25.09 -16.72 -25.35
C SER A 221 23.79 -17.47 -25.08
N SER A 222 22.75 -17.13 -25.84
CA SER A 222 21.48 -17.89 -26.00
C SER A 222 20.86 -18.41 -24.70
N GLY A 223 20.37 -17.48 -23.87
CA GLY A 223 19.50 -17.79 -22.74
C GLY A 223 18.04 -17.93 -23.16
N SER A 224 17.28 -18.71 -22.38
CA SER A 224 15.81 -18.71 -22.44
C SER A 224 15.27 -17.30 -22.15
N ALA A 225 14.07 -16.93 -22.62
CA ALA A 225 13.44 -15.65 -22.30
C ALA A 225 13.40 -15.36 -20.78
N SER A 226 13.37 -16.42 -19.96
CA SER A 226 13.41 -16.37 -18.50
C SER A 226 14.74 -15.87 -17.92
N ASP A 227 15.86 -15.93 -18.65
CA ASP A 227 17.20 -15.57 -18.14
C ASP A 227 17.39 -14.04 -18.04
N HIS A 228 16.48 -13.27 -18.65
CA HIS A 228 16.46 -11.81 -18.58
C HIS A 228 15.35 -11.25 -17.66
N THR A 229 14.63 -12.13 -16.94
CA THR A 229 13.57 -11.71 -16.03
C THR A 229 14.15 -10.98 -14.82
N LEU A 230 13.75 -9.72 -14.65
CA LEU A 230 14.15 -8.88 -13.53
C LEU A 230 13.03 -8.77 -12.51
N LEU A 231 13.36 -9.00 -11.24
CA LEU A 231 12.49 -8.74 -10.11
C LEU A 231 13.01 -7.52 -9.35
N LEU A 232 12.14 -6.55 -9.08
CA LEU A 232 12.49 -5.42 -8.21
C LEU A 232 12.46 -5.86 -6.75
N VAL A 233 13.51 -5.49 -6.01
CA VAL A 233 13.70 -5.86 -4.61
C VAL A 233 14.04 -4.62 -3.80
N MET A 234 13.50 -4.52 -2.59
CA MET A 234 13.94 -3.56 -1.58
C MET A 234 14.65 -4.32 -0.46
N ARG A 235 15.80 -3.82 -0.02
CA ARG A 235 16.51 -4.34 1.17
C ARG A 235 16.76 -3.28 2.21
N GLU A 236 16.51 -3.62 3.46
CA GLU A 236 16.95 -2.84 4.61
C GLU A 236 18.40 -3.24 4.96
N ARG A 237 19.34 -2.33 4.76
CA ARG A 237 20.77 -2.54 5.01
C ARG A 237 21.39 -1.28 5.58
N ALA A 238 22.24 -1.42 6.60
CA ALA A 238 22.96 -0.30 7.23
C ALA A 238 22.04 0.89 7.63
N GLY A 239 20.84 0.60 8.13
CA GLY A 239 19.88 1.62 8.55
C GLY A 239 19.22 2.40 7.40
N ARG A 240 19.28 1.90 6.17
CA ARG A 240 18.66 2.50 4.98
C ARG A 240 17.90 1.46 4.17
N TYR A 241 17.01 1.94 3.30
CA TYR A 241 16.30 1.16 2.30
C TYR A 241 17.02 1.28 0.96
N HIS A 242 17.51 0.16 0.44
CA HIS A 242 18.24 0.08 -0.82
C HIS A 242 17.39 -0.60 -1.88
N LEU A 243 17.16 0.10 -2.99
CA LEU A 243 16.58 -0.51 -4.17
C LEU A 243 17.59 -1.49 -4.79
N GLY A 244 17.10 -2.57 -5.35
CA GLY A 244 17.90 -3.54 -6.08
C GLY A 244 17.07 -4.36 -7.04
N THR A 245 17.75 -5.19 -7.81
CA THR A 245 17.13 -6.14 -8.73
C THR A 245 17.61 -7.54 -8.44
N TRP A 246 16.75 -8.52 -8.67
CA TRP A 246 17.12 -9.92 -8.72
C TRP A 246 17.00 -10.45 -10.15
N THR A 247 17.94 -11.29 -10.57
CA THR A 247 17.93 -11.97 -11.86
C THR A 247 18.32 -13.44 -11.67
N PRO A 248 17.75 -14.38 -12.44
CA PRO A 248 18.23 -15.75 -12.47
C PRO A 248 19.75 -15.82 -12.71
N GLY A 249 20.43 -16.72 -11.99
CA GLY A 249 21.88 -16.90 -12.07
C GLY A 249 22.74 -15.82 -11.36
N ARG A 250 22.30 -14.56 -11.32
CA ARG A 250 23.05 -13.45 -10.69
C ARG A 250 22.66 -13.18 -9.24
N GLY A 251 21.42 -13.47 -8.86
CA GLY A 251 20.92 -13.18 -7.52
C GLY A 251 20.57 -11.70 -7.33
N VAL A 252 20.57 -11.24 -6.08
CA VAL A 252 20.19 -9.85 -5.74
C VAL A 252 21.38 -8.92 -5.90
N GLU A 253 21.20 -7.85 -6.66
CA GLU A 253 22.14 -6.76 -6.82
C GLU A 253 21.49 -5.45 -6.35
N LEU A 254 22.07 -4.84 -5.32
CA LEU A 254 21.60 -3.56 -4.80
C LEU A 254 22.18 -2.40 -5.62
N LEU A 255 21.41 -1.33 -5.74
CA LEU A 255 21.78 -0.08 -6.41
C LEU A 255 22.25 0.92 -5.34
N PRO A 256 23.57 1.12 -5.14
CA PRO A 256 24.05 1.92 -4.01
C PRO A 256 23.62 3.39 -4.07
N TRP A 257 23.44 3.91 -5.29
CA TRP A 257 23.01 5.28 -5.57
C TRP A 257 21.51 5.51 -5.29
N CYS A 258 20.70 4.45 -5.23
CA CYS A 258 19.26 4.53 -5.00
C CYS A 258 18.93 4.00 -3.61
N SER A 259 19.12 4.85 -2.59
CA SER A 259 18.87 4.48 -1.18
C SER A 259 18.24 5.59 -0.37
N PHE A 260 17.37 5.21 0.57
CA PHE A 260 16.51 6.12 1.33
C PHE A 260 16.68 5.91 2.83
N ASP A 261 16.60 6.99 3.60
CA ASP A 261 16.72 6.97 5.07
C ASP A 261 15.44 6.47 5.76
N THR A 262 14.30 6.50 5.06
CA THR A 262 12.99 6.10 5.57
C THR A 262 12.26 5.17 4.60
N GLU A 263 11.15 4.61 5.08
CA GLU A 263 10.31 3.64 4.37
C GLU A 263 10.01 4.11 2.95
N THR A 264 10.38 3.26 2.00
CA THR A 264 10.25 3.54 0.58
C THR A 264 9.70 2.32 -0.15
N THR A 265 8.71 2.55 -1.00
CA THR A 265 8.18 1.55 -1.94
C THR A 265 8.54 1.94 -3.37
N ALA A 266 8.57 0.97 -4.28
CA ALA A 266 8.81 1.25 -5.70
C ALA A 266 7.95 0.37 -6.61
N ARG A 267 7.62 0.87 -7.81
CA ARG A 267 6.88 0.17 -8.87
C ARG A 267 7.51 0.46 -10.22
N TRP A 268 7.58 -0.52 -11.11
CA TRP A 268 8.04 -0.31 -12.49
C TRP A 268 7.10 0.63 -13.25
N TYR A 269 7.67 1.46 -14.14
CA TYR A 269 6.90 2.08 -15.20
C TYR A 269 6.52 1.03 -16.26
N PRO A 270 5.29 1.03 -16.78
CA PRO A 270 4.92 0.18 -17.91
C PRO A 270 5.57 0.67 -19.21
N GLY A 271 5.62 -0.23 -20.19
CA GLY A 271 6.08 0.06 -21.55
C GLY A 271 7.48 -0.50 -21.88
N PRO A 272 7.80 -0.61 -23.18
CA PRO A 272 9.05 -1.21 -23.65
C PRO A 272 10.27 -0.36 -23.29
N GLY A 273 11.34 -1.03 -22.83
CA GLY A 273 12.63 -0.39 -22.55
C GLY A 273 12.67 0.47 -21.30
N ALA A 274 11.60 0.50 -20.50
CA ALA A 274 11.56 1.30 -19.28
C ALA A 274 12.38 0.65 -18.15
N ALA A 275 13.67 0.95 -18.08
CA ALA A 275 14.47 0.80 -16.87
C ALA A 275 14.11 1.90 -15.84
N ARG A 276 12.82 2.22 -15.71
CA ARG A 276 12.34 3.33 -14.88
C ARG A 276 11.41 2.82 -13.79
N VAL A 277 11.55 3.40 -12.61
CA VAL A 277 10.85 3.01 -11.40
C VAL A 277 10.27 4.26 -10.75
N LEU A 278 8.99 4.21 -10.38
CA LEU A 278 8.37 5.20 -9.51
C LEU A 278 8.62 4.80 -8.07
N LEU A 279 9.17 5.70 -7.26
CA LEU A 279 9.39 5.50 -5.84
C LEU A 279 8.51 6.45 -5.04
N ARG A 280 8.01 5.93 -3.92
CA ARG A 280 7.32 6.71 -2.90
C ARG A 280 8.05 6.55 -1.58
N GLN A 281 8.58 7.65 -1.06
CA GLN A 281 9.20 7.70 0.25
C GLN A 281 8.22 8.35 1.24
N ASP A 282 7.93 7.67 2.33
CA ASP A 282 7.25 8.24 3.48
C ASP A 282 8.31 8.74 4.48
N ARG A 283 8.30 10.03 4.81
CA ARG A 283 9.30 10.68 5.65
C ARG A 283 8.65 11.74 6.55
N HIS A 284 8.71 11.51 7.86
CA HIS A 284 8.22 12.41 8.91
C HIS A 284 6.75 12.81 8.74
N GLY A 285 5.89 11.81 8.46
CA GLY A 285 4.46 12.00 8.26
C GLY A 285 4.08 12.67 6.93
N ARG A 286 5.04 12.94 6.03
CA ARG A 286 4.77 13.42 4.67
C ARG A 286 5.31 12.42 3.66
N SER A 287 4.86 12.50 2.41
CA SER A 287 5.34 11.60 1.35
C SER A 287 5.97 12.39 0.21
N ARG A 288 6.94 11.78 -0.47
CA ARG A 288 7.56 12.31 -1.68
C ARG A 288 7.59 11.24 -2.77
N LEU A 289 7.40 11.67 -4.01
CA LEU A 289 7.53 10.82 -5.18
C LEU A 289 8.84 11.12 -5.92
N PHE A 290 9.43 10.08 -6.47
CA PHE A 290 10.62 10.17 -7.32
C PHE A 290 10.48 9.22 -8.51
N THR A 291 11.04 9.59 -9.65
CA THR A 291 11.38 8.64 -10.71
C THR A 291 12.86 8.30 -10.60
N ALA A 292 13.19 7.02 -10.69
CA ALA A 292 14.56 6.56 -10.88
C ALA A 292 14.70 6.00 -12.28
N ASP A 293 15.66 6.53 -13.04
CA ASP A 293 16.15 5.94 -14.28
C ASP A 293 17.37 5.07 -13.93
N LEU A 294 17.22 3.76 -14.09
CA LEU A 294 18.20 2.78 -13.64
C LEU A 294 19.43 2.71 -14.56
N ASP A 295 19.28 3.06 -15.84
CA ASP A 295 20.37 3.08 -16.81
C ASP A 295 21.23 4.33 -16.62
N ARG A 296 20.58 5.48 -16.53
CA ARG A 296 21.23 6.78 -16.30
C ARG A 296 21.70 6.97 -14.86
N ARG A 297 21.21 6.13 -13.93
CA ARG A 297 21.44 6.23 -12.48
C ARG A 297 21.00 7.59 -11.93
N GLU A 298 19.85 8.04 -12.40
CA GLU A 298 19.32 9.37 -12.12
C GLU A 298 18.04 9.26 -11.29
N LEU A 299 17.97 10.03 -10.19
CA LEU A 299 16.80 10.10 -9.32
C LEU A 299 16.20 11.51 -9.43
N THR A 300 14.99 11.61 -9.97
CA THR A 300 14.30 12.89 -10.22
C THR A 300 13.08 13.00 -9.31
N PRO A 301 12.93 14.05 -8.50
CA PRO A 301 11.71 14.30 -7.74
C PRO A 301 10.51 14.51 -8.66
N VAL A 302 9.37 13.90 -8.34
CA VAL A 302 8.09 14.17 -8.99
C VAL A 302 7.37 15.24 -8.17
N PRO A 303 6.95 16.37 -8.79
CA PRO A 303 6.28 17.44 -8.06
C PRO A 303 4.91 16.97 -7.57
N THR A 304 4.73 16.97 -6.25
CA THR A 304 3.44 16.72 -5.58
C THR A 304 3.12 17.88 -4.64
N PRO A 305 1.85 18.20 -4.37
CA PRO A 305 1.51 19.16 -3.34
C PRO A 305 2.04 18.70 -1.97
N GLU A 306 2.23 19.63 -1.05
CA GLU A 306 2.60 19.28 0.33
C GLU A 306 1.50 18.39 0.96
N GLY A 307 1.92 17.41 1.76
CA GLY A 307 1.02 16.48 2.43
C GLY A 307 1.51 15.05 2.32
N SER A 308 0.57 14.12 2.21
CA SER A 308 0.82 12.70 2.06
C SER A 308 0.29 12.16 0.74
N VAL A 309 1.06 11.24 0.17
CA VAL A 309 0.66 10.44 -0.99
C VAL A 309 0.32 9.04 -0.48
N LEU A 310 -0.96 8.70 -0.39
CA LEU A 310 -1.42 7.45 0.23
C LEU A 310 -1.14 6.23 -0.66
N ASP A 311 -1.22 6.42 -1.98
CA ASP A 311 -0.83 5.43 -3.00
C ASP A 311 -0.36 6.17 -4.25
N ALA A 312 0.51 5.52 -5.03
CA ALA A 312 0.98 6.02 -6.31
C ALA A 312 1.32 4.84 -7.23
N SER A 313 0.91 4.94 -8.49
CA SER A 313 1.22 3.94 -9.51
C SER A 313 1.40 4.63 -10.86
N PRO A 314 2.41 4.21 -11.65
CA PRO A 314 2.39 4.48 -13.08
C PRO A 314 1.15 3.84 -13.72
N ALA A 315 0.54 4.56 -14.65
CA ALA A 315 -0.56 4.12 -15.49
C ALA A 315 -0.04 3.57 -16.82
N ALA A 316 -0.86 2.79 -17.54
CA ALA A 316 -0.45 2.14 -18.79
C ALA A 316 -0.04 3.11 -19.91
N ASP A 317 -0.51 4.36 -19.88
CA ASP A 317 -0.10 5.45 -20.78
C ASP A 317 1.20 6.16 -20.36
N GLY A 318 1.82 5.74 -19.24
CA GLY A 318 3.04 6.31 -18.70
C GLY A 318 2.82 7.52 -17.77
N ASP A 319 1.57 7.94 -17.55
CA ASP A 319 1.25 8.93 -16.52
C ASP A 319 1.44 8.36 -15.11
N VAL A 320 1.46 9.22 -14.10
CA VAL A 320 1.48 8.81 -12.68
C VAL A 320 0.17 9.19 -12.04
N HIS A 321 -0.58 8.18 -11.61
CA HIS A 321 -1.77 8.37 -10.78
C HIS A 321 -1.37 8.23 -9.31
N PHE A 322 -1.82 9.17 -8.47
CA PHE A 322 -1.51 9.17 -7.04
C PHE A 322 -2.68 9.68 -6.21
N ILE A 323 -2.80 9.19 -4.98
CA ILE A 323 -3.80 9.66 -4.03
C ILE A 323 -3.14 10.66 -3.10
N TRP A 324 -3.53 11.92 -3.19
CA TRP A 324 -3.01 12.98 -2.35
C TRP A 324 -4.03 13.39 -1.27
N THR A 325 -3.53 13.76 -0.10
CA THR A 325 -4.29 14.33 1.01
C THR A 325 -3.36 15.19 1.87
N ASP A 326 -3.95 16.07 2.67
CA ASP A 326 -3.30 16.75 3.78
C ASP A 326 -4.26 16.75 4.98
N ALA A 327 -3.89 17.39 6.08
CA ALA A 327 -4.70 17.46 7.29
C ALA A 327 -6.18 17.91 7.10
N VAL A 328 -6.52 18.64 6.03
CA VAL A 328 -7.86 19.23 5.82
C VAL A 328 -8.54 18.81 4.52
N ASN A 329 -7.79 18.30 3.55
CA ASN A 329 -8.31 17.85 2.27
C ASN A 329 -8.55 16.35 2.31
N VAL A 330 -9.83 15.96 2.19
CA VAL A 330 -10.20 14.56 1.95
C VAL A 330 -9.36 14.00 0.82
N PRO A 331 -8.93 12.72 0.88
CA PRO A 331 -8.02 12.22 -0.14
C PRO A 331 -8.60 12.36 -1.56
N ARG A 332 -7.74 12.54 -2.54
CA ARG A 332 -8.11 12.75 -3.95
C ARG A 332 -7.17 11.98 -4.84
N ALA A 333 -7.74 11.23 -5.77
CA ALA A 333 -6.98 10.69 -6.89
C ALA A 333 -6.60 11.84 -7.83
N MET A 334 -5.32 11.93 -8.13
CA MET A 334 -4.68 12.94 -8.96
C MET A 334 -3.88 12.25 -10.06
N SER A 335 -3.78 12.89 -11.22
CA SER A 335 -2.90 12.50 -12.31
C SER A 335 -1.81 13.56 -12.44
N LEU A 336 -0.57 13.15 -12.72
CA LEU A 336 0.54 14.07 -12.92
C LEU A 336 0.36 14.92 -14.19
N SER A 337 -0.20 14.33 -15.25
CA SER A 337 -0.57 15.05 -16.48
C SER A 337 -1.79 15.99 -16.31
N GLY A 338 -2.55 15.84 -15.22
CA GLY A 338 -3.81 16.56 -14.99
C GLY A 338 -5.02 15.91 -15.66
N ALA A 339 -4.87 14.69 -16.18
CA ALA A 339 -5.97 13.93 -16.76
C ALA A 339 -7.07 13.64 -15.72
N ALA A 340 -8.32 13.57 -16.18
CA ALA A 340 -9.45 13.22 -15.34
C ALA A 340 -9.30 11.77 -14.83
N LEU A 341 -9.66 11.56 -13.56
CA LEU A 341 -9.72 10.24 -12.92
C LEU A 341 -11.11 10.00 -12.32
N PRO A 342 -11.58 8.75 -12.27
CA PRO A 342 -12.89 8.44 -11.70
C PRO A 342 -12.87 8.52 -10.17
N GLY A 343 -14.06 8.43 -9.55
CA GLY A 343 -14.19 8.29 -8.10
C GLY A 343 -13.76 9.51 -7.29
N GLN A 344 -13.57 10.68 -7.92
CA GLN A 344 -13.23 11.90 -7.19
C GLN A 344 -14.40 12.37 -6.33
N SER A 345 -14.15 12.46 -5.02
CA SER A 345 -15.08 13.09 -4.09
C SER A 345 -15.20 14.58 -4.40
N ARG A 346 -16.44 15.06 -4.57
CA ARG A 346 -16.76 16.50 -4.65
C ARG A 346 -16.90 17.17 -3.29
N TRP A 347 -16.78 16.41 -2.20
CA TRP A 347 -16.98 16.92 -0.85
C TRP A 347 -15.82 17.83 -0.46
N GLN A 348 -16.12 19.10 -0.29
CA GLN A 348 -15.23 20.05 0.35
C GLN A 348 -15.67 20.17 1.81
N LEU A 349 -14.84 19.71 2.73
CA LEU A 349 -15.15 19.81 4.14
C LEU A 349 -14.65 21.15 4.70
N PRO A 350 -15.39 21.74 5.67
CA PRO A 350 -14.92 22.91 6.39
C PRO A 350 -13.57 22.62 7.05
N ARG A 351 -12.70 23.62 7.10
CA ARG A 351 -11.45 23.55 7.86
C ARG A 351 -11.78 23.80 9.33
N PHE A 352 -11.78 22.74 10.14
CA PHE A 352 -12.13 22.86 11.57
C PHE A 352 -10.94 23.30 12.44
N GLY A 353 -9.70 23.16 11.98
CA GLY A 353 -8.53 23.52 12.78
C GLY A 353 -7.26 23.84 12.00
N SER A 354 -6.28 24.35 12.74
CA SER A 354 -4.90 24.56 12.30
C SER A 354 -4.01 23.45 12.86
N ARG A 355 -3.10 22.95 12.04
CA ARG A 355 -2.13 21.92 12.42
C ARG A 355 -0.72 22.50 12.52
N GLN A 356 0.04 22.03 13.49
CA GLN A 356 1.48 22.27 13.61
C GLN A 356 2.25 20.97 13.90
N ASP A 357 3.52 20.95 13.48
CA ASP A 357 4.49 19.91 13.80
C ASP A 357 5.22 20.28 15.10
N LEU A 358 5.29 19.34 16.04
CA LEU A 358 6.08 19.46 17.26
C LEU A 358 7.17 18.38 17.28
N TRP A 359 8.39 18.78 17.60
CA TRP A 359 9.53 17.87 17.77
C TRP A 359 10.03 17.94 19.21
N THR A 360 9.71 16.91 19.99
CA THR A 360 10.06 16.84 21.41
C THR A 360 11.35 16.03 21.57
N PRO A 361 12.41 16.56 22.20
CA PRO A 361 13.63 15.80 22.46
C PRO A 361 13.36 14.50 23.23
N GLY A 362 14.01 13.41 22.82
CA GLY A 362 13.91 12.10 23.46
C GLY A 362 15.24 11.33 23.39
N PRO A 363 15.41 10.28 24.20
CA PRO A 363 16.67 9.54 24.32
C PRO A 363 17.13 8.88 23.01
N ASP A 364 16.19 8.48 22.14
CA ASP A 364 16.46 7.80 20.87
C ASP A 364 16.43 8.75 19.65
N GLY A 365 16.23 10.05 19.90
CA GLY A 365 15.96 11.07 18.89
C GLY A 365 14.68 11.86 19.21
N PRO A 366 14.41 12.95 18.47
CA PRO A 366 13.23 13.76 18.69
C PRO A 366 11.95 13.03 18.23
N VAL A 367 10.92 13.04 19.09
CA VAL A 367 9.59 12.47 18.81
C VAL A 367 8.79 13.50 18.02
N HIS A 368 8.30 13.10 16.84
CA HIS A 368 7.42 13.93 16.02
C HIS A 368 5.97 13.80 16.47
N THR A 369 5.27 14.92 16.66
CA THR A 369 3.85 14.97 17.01
C THR A 369 3.13 15.97 16.12
N PHE A 370 2.03 15.54 15.49
CA PHE A 370 1.09 16.49 14.89
C PHE A 370 0.13 16.99 15.97
N VAL A 371 0.01 18.30 16.11
CA VAL A 371 -0.97 18.93 16.99
C VAL A 371 -1.96 19.71 16.14
N THR A 372 -3.24 19.39 16.25
CA THR A 372 -4.33 20.12 15.57
C THR A 372 -5.20 20.81 16.61
N THR A 373 -5.43 22.11 16.46
CA THR A 373 -6.24 22.92 17.39
C THR A 373 -7.44 23.55 16.69
N PRO A 374 -8.59 23.70 17.37
CA PRO A 374 -9.74 24.44 16.84
C PRO A 374 -9.34 25.85 16.37
N ALA A 375 -9.75 26.24 15.17
CA ALA A 375 -9.40 27.55 14.59
C ALA A 375 -10.39 28.68 14.97
N ASP A 376 -11.56 28.31 15.47
CA ASP A 376 -12.73 29.18 15.65
C ASP A 376 -12.96 29.62 17.11
N ARG A 377 -12.13 29.17 18.06
CA ARG A 377 -12.28 29.45 19.48
C ARG A 377 -10.92 29.59 20.18
N PRO A 378 -10.82 30.39 21.25
CA PRO A 378 -9.56 30.61 21.95
C PRO A 378 -9.13 29.41 22.80
N ALA A 379 -7.83 29.29 23.04
CA ALA A 379 -7.23 28.36 24.00
C ALA A 379 -7.53 28.78 25.46
N PRO A 380 -7.41 27.87 26.46
CA PRO A 380 -6.98 26.47 26.34
C PRO A 380 -8.08 25.53 25.82
N HIS A 381 -7.67 24.49 25.10
CA HIS A 381 -8.57 23.43 24.63
C HIS A 381 -8.34 22.14 25.43
N PRO A 382 -9.40 21.35 25.71
CA PRO A 382 -9.20 19.98 26.16
C PRO A 382 -8.42 19.19 25.10
N LEU A 383 -7.39 18.46 25.51
CA LEU A 383 -6.48 17.74 24.61
C LEU A 383 -6.83 16.25 24.57
N VAL A 384 -6.94 15.70 23.36
CA VAL A 384 -7.03 14.26 23.08
C VAL A 384 -5.71 13.78 22.48
N PHE A 385 -5.12 12.75 23.10
CA PHE A 385 -4.04 11.99 22.47
C PHE A 385 -4.64 10.89 21.61
N LEU A 386 -4.56 11.05 20.29
CA LEU A 386 -5.04 10.07 19.32
C LEU A 386 -3.85 9.23 18.88
N VAL A 387 -3.79 7.99 19.36
CA VAL A 387 -2.65 7.09 19.14
C VAL A 387 -2.96 6.15 17.98
N HIS A 388 -2.13 6.19 16.95
CA HIS A 388 -2.26 5.29 15.81
C HIS A 388 -1.97 3.82 16.16
N GLY A 389 -2.48 2.91 15.34
CA GLY A 389 -2.19 1.48 15.44
C GLY A 389 -0.78 1.12 14.97
N GLY A 390 -0.41 -0.15 14.96
CA GLY A 390 0.93 -0.56 14.55
C GLY A 390 1.10 -2.06 14.39
N PRO A 391 2.35 -2.56 14.37
CA PRO A 391 3.59 -1.80 14.65
C PRO A 391 4.12 -0.97 13.48
N ALA A 392 3.80 -1.32 12.23
CA ALA A 392 4.37 -0.67 11.04
C ALA A 392 3.44 0.38 10.40
N ASP A 393 3.05 1.39 11.18
CA ASP A 393 2.24 2.52 10.70
C ASP A 393 2.74 3.84 11.33
N HIS A 394 2.20 4.97 10.88
CA HIS A 394 2.49 6.28 11.45
C HIS A 394 1.34 7.26 11.18
N ASP A 395 1.19 8.24 12.04
CA ASP A 395 0.34 9.39 11.77
C ASP A 395 0.95 10.26 10.67
N ARG A 396 0.11 10.60 9.70
CA ARG A 396 0.46 11.31 8.47
C ARG A 396 -0.12 12.72 8.46
N ASP A 397 0.45 13.57 7.62
CA ASP A 397 -0.17 14.78 7.10
C ASP A 397 -1.26 14.39 6.12
N ALA A 398 -2.33 13.85 6.67
CA ALA A 398 -3.44 13.28 5.94
C ALA A 398 -4.73 13.56 6.69
N TYR A 399 -5.79 13.66 5.91
CA TYR A 399 -7.12 13.88 6.40
C TYR A 399 -7.55 12.68 7.22
N ASP A 400 -7.98 12.94 8.45
CA ASP A 400 -8.52 11.94 9.36
C ASP A 400 -9.88 12.43 9.86
N PRO A 401 -10.98 11.73 9.52
CA PRO A 401 -12.33 12.14 9.93
C PRO A 401 -12.49 12.18 11.46
N MET A 402 -11.74 11.35 12.21
CA MET A 402 -11.76 11.39 13.67
C MET A 402 -11.13 12.68 14.20
N VAL A 403 -10.01 13.10 13.63
CA VAL A 403 -9.37 14.38 13.98
C VAL A 403 -10.33 15.54 13.70
N GLN A 404 -10.96 15.55 12.53
CA GLN A 404 -11.90 16.63 12.17
C GLN A 404 -13.13 16.66 13.09
N ALA A 405 -13.68 15.51 13.45
CA ALA A 405 -14.81 15.43 14.38
C ALA A 405 -14.42 15.95 15.77
N LEU A 406 -13.26 15.56 16.30
CA LEU A 406 -12.78 16.00 17.61
C LEU A 406 -12.49 17.51 17.63
N VAL A 407 -11.80 18.00 16.60
CA VAL A 407 -11.45 19.42 16.48
C VAL A 407 -12.69 20.29 16.29
N GLY A 408 -13.63 19.88 15.43
CA GLY A 408 -14.93 20.57 15.30
C GLY A 408 -15.74 20.59 16.60
N SER A 409 -15.58 19.56 17.44
CA SER A 409 -16.18 19.50 18.79
C SER A 409 -15.45 20.34 19.83
N GLY A 410 -14.32 20.97 19.50
CA GLY A 410 -13.57 21.87 20.38
C GLY A 410 -12.38 21.26 21.09
N TYR A 411 -11.97 20.04 20.73
CA TYR A 411 -10.79 19.40 21.30
C TYR A 411 -9.55 19.73 20.48
N ALA A 412 -8.43 19.97 21.16
CA ALA A 412 -7.13 19.84 20.52
C ALA A 412 -6.81 18.34 20.36
N VAL A 413 -6.12 17.97 19.29
CA VAL A 413 -5.72 16.58 19.02
C VAL A 413 -4.21 16.48 18.83
N ALA A 414 -3.54 15.66 19.63
CA ALA A 414 -2.14 15.31 19.48
C ALA A 414 -2.00 13.87 18.95
N ARG A 415 -1.29 13.74 17.82
CA ARG A 415 -0.99 12.50 17.11
C ARG A 415 0.51 12.24 17.13
N VAL A 416 0.93 11.36 18.04
CA VAL A 416 2.35 11.15 18.39
C VAL A 416 2.91 9.99 17.59
N ASN A 417 3.94 10.25 16.79
CA ASN A 417 4.70 9.22 16.08
C ASN A 417 5.78 8.64 16.99
N TYR A 418 5.35 7.72 17.86
CA TYR A 418 6.16 7.09 18.88
C TYR A 418 7.20 6.11 18.30
N ARG A 419 8.08 5.56 19.15
CA ARG A 419 9.09 4.57 18.73
C ARG A 419 8.44 3.30 18.20
N GLY A 420 8.83 2.87 17.01
CA GLY A 420 8.13 1.82 16.27
C GLY A 420 7.40 2.36 15.04
N SER A 421 7.00 3.64 15.01
CA SER A 421 6.34 4.22 13.85
C SER A 421 7.22 4.19 12.60
N THR A 422 6.59 3.98 11.44
CA THR A 422 7.25 4.08 10.13
C THR A 422 7.45 5.56 9.74
N GLY A 423 8.23 5.84 8.70
CA GLY A 423 8.51 7.19 8.21
C GLY A 423 9.65 7.92 8.94
N TYR A 424 10.33 7.27 9.88
CA TYR A 424 11.45 7.82 10.66
C TYR A 424 12.71 6.93 10.58
N GLY A 425 12.66 5.93 9.70
CA GLY A 425 13.79 5.07 9.37
C GLY A 425 13.93 3.83 10.24
N PRO A 426 14.77 2.87 9.81
CA PRO A 426 14.85 1.55 10.43
C PRO A 426 15.22 1.56 11.91
N ARG A 427 16.08 2.50 12.33
CA ARG A 427 16.46 2.66 13.73
C ARG A 427 15.25 3.03 14.59
N TRP A 428 14.48 4.04 14.22
CA TRP A 428 13.31 4.47 14.98
C TRP A 428 12.20 3.41 15.00
N ARG A 429 11.95 2.77 13.85
CA ARG A 429 10.99 1.67 13.72
C ARG A 429 11.36 0.44 14.56
N SER A 430 12.65 0.21 14.80
CA SER A 430 13.13 -0.92 15.61
C SER A 430 13.41 -0.53 17.07
N ALA A 431 13.26 0.74 17.44
CA ALA A 431 13.60 1.27 18.77
C ALA A 431 12.50 1.04 19.83
N TYR A 432 11.71 -0.02 19.72
CA TYR A 432 10.71 -0.36 20.71
C TYR A 432 11.19 -1.47 21.63
N SER A 433 10.92 -1.36 22.94
CA SER A 433 11.25 -2.38 23.93
C SER A 433 10.14 -3.44 24.02
N GLU A 434 10.39 -4.52 24.76
CA GLU A 434 9.29 -5.38 25.24
C GLU A 434 8.21 -4.49 25.90
N GLY A 435 6.95 -4.74 25.55
CA GLY A 435 5.79 -4.04 26.12
C GLY A 435 5.11 -2.95 25.27
N VAL A 436 5.38 -2.86 23.97
CA VAL A 436 4.54 -2.07 23.04
C VAL A 436 3.10 -2.58 23.09
N GLY A 437 2.16 -1.71 23.42
CA GLY A 437 0.76 -2.07 23.66
C GLY A 437 0.36 -2.15 25.14
N HIS A 438 1.31 -2.04 26.08
CA HIS A 438 0.97 -1.82 27.49
C HIS A 438 0.72 -0.33 27.76
N THR A 439 -0.32 -0.03 28.54
CA THR A 439 -0.69 1.33 28.99
C THR A 439 0.40 2.05 29.80
N ARG A 440 1.52 1.37 30.11
CA ARG A 440 2.73 1.91 30.76
C ARG A 440 3.97 1.82 29.85
N SER A 441 3.89 2.23 28.58
CA SER A 441 5.12 2.40 27.79
C SER A 441 5.88 3.66 28.25
N PRO A 442 7.19 3.60 28.57
CA PRO A 442 7.96 4.75 29.09
C PRO A 442 8.16 5.87 28.05
N THR A 443 7.77 5.67 26.79
CA THR A 443 7.71 6.72 25.76
C THR A 443 6.73 7.84 26.13
N TRP A 444 5.75 7.55 27.00
CA TRP A 444 4.72 8.49 27.43
C TRP A 444 5.11 9.32 28.67
N CYS A 445 6.13 8.89 29.43
CA CYS A 445 6.48 9.48 30.74
C CYS A 445 7.81 10.26 30.69
N GLY A 446 7.97 11.16 29.73
CA GLY A 446 9.02 12.18 29.75
C GLY A 446 8.54 13.46 30.48
N PRO A 447 9.45 14.32 30.95
CA PRO A 447 9.06 15.60 31.55
C PRO A 447 8.31 16.46 30.53
N ALA A 448 7.18 17.03 30.95
CA ALA A 448 6.36 17.90 30.12
C ALA A 448 7.13 19.15 29.62
N PRO A 449 6.93 19.60 28.37
CA PRO A 449 7.47 20.86 27.88
C PRO A 449 7.00 22.06 28.71
N SER A 450 7.87 23.06 28.90
CA SER A 450 7.68 24.22 29.78
C SER A 450 6.50 25.15 29.43
N TRP A 451 5.83 24.96 28.30
CA TRP A 451 4.56 25.65 27.99
C TRP A 451 3.33 25.00 28.67
N TRP A 452 3.51 23.92 29.43
CA TRP A 452 2.47 23.28 30.24
C TRP A 452 2.08 24.05 31.52
N SER A 453 2.88 25.00 32.00
CA SER A 453 2.64 25.68 33.28
C SER A 453 2.40 27.18 33.11
N GLY A 454 1.20 27.53 32.66
CA GLY A 454 0.66 28.88 32.65
C GLY A 454 -0.46 29.09 33.67
N ALA A 455 -0.32 28.56 34.89
CA ALA A 455 -1.08 28.98 36.08
C ALA A 455 -0.41 28.39 37.33
N SER A 456 -0.23 29.23 38.35
CA SER A 456 0.40 28.94 39.63
C SER A 456 -0.31 27.82 40.42
N ALA A 457 0.44 26.81 40.87
CA ALA A 457 0.50 26.28 42.24
C ALA A 457 0.71 24.75 42.32
N ALA A 458 1.59 24.36 43.25
CA ALA A 458 1.83 23.05 43.85
C ALA A 458 2.40 21.91 42.98
N ARG A 459 3.69 21.61 43.22
CA ARG A 459 4.36 20.37 42.82
C ARG A 459 3.81 19.22 43.66
N THR A 460 3.20 18.23 43.02
CA THR A 460 3.01 16.90 43.63
C THR A 460 3.30 15.82 42.58
N PRO A 461 4.24 14.90 42.82
CA PRO A 461 4.46 13.76 41.92
C PRO A 461 3.29 12.77 42.07
N TRP A 462 2.59 12.50 40.97
CA TRP A 462 1.52 11.49 40.95
C TRP A 462 2.15 10.09 40.89
N ALA A 463 2.22 9.43 42.04
CA ALA A 463 2.42 8.00 42.16
C ALA A 463 1.04 7.30 42.13
N CYS A 464 0.73 6.55 41.08
CA CYS A 464 -0.45 5.68 41.09
C CYS A 464 -0.16 4.42 41.93
N ALA A 465 -0.62 4.41 43.17
CA ALA A 465 -0.73 3.23 44.01
C ALA A 465 -1.85 2.31 43.48
N ALA A 466 -1.61 0.99 43.48
CA ALA A 466 -2.62 -0.04 43.20
C ALA A 466 -3.15 -0.62 44.52
N PRO A 467 -4.45 -0.92 44.66
CA PRO A 467 -4.92 -1.79 45.74
C PRO A 467 -4.69 -3.25 45.36
N ARG A 468 -3.99 -3.99 46.22
CA ARG A 468 -3.99 -5.45 46.24
C ARG A 468 -5.34 -5.93 46.78
N GLY A 469 -5.95 -6.90 46.12
CA GLY A 469 -7.09 -7.65 46.64
C GLY A 469 -7.07 -9.05 46.06
N ALA A 470 -6.63 -10.02 46.86
CA ALA A 470 -6.76 -11.45 46.63
C ALA A 470 -8.14 -11.92 47.06
N VAL A 471 -8.74 -12.92 46.39
CA VAL A 471 -9.59 -13.94 47.01
C VAL A 471 -9.53 -15.24 46.17
N THR A 472 -9.01 -16.29 46.84
CA THR A 472 -9.09 -17.77 46.66
C THR A 472 -9.10 -18.41 45.29
#